data_AF-A0A7X3VLG8-F1
#
_entry.id   AF-A0A7X3VLG8-F1
#
_cell.length_a   1.000
_cell.length_b   1.000
_cell.length_c   1.000
_cell.angle_alpha   90.00
_cell.angle_beta   90.00
_cell.angle_gamma   90.00
#
_symmetry.space_group_name_H-M   'P 1'
#
loop_
_entity.id
_entity.type
_entity.pdbx_description
1 polymer ?
#
loop_
_entity_poly.entity_id
_entity_poly.type
_entity_poly.pdbx_seq_one_letter_code
_entity_poly.pdbx_strand_id
1 'polypeptide(L)'
;MIKWTLCLATILCFGIAAHSSAKELTLDDIFPTDRVIDVQITVSQRDWDTIRYQSRDFATALGASRQFKPMENPYTYVEASVSIDGVVFPKVGLRKKGFIGSQSHTRPSLKVKLNHIDKKSGIEGLTNLTLNNNKQDTSLVSQFMGYALFNAIGSPAPRCAYAKVTVNGENLGIYSHVETVRKPLLKRAFRNSKGALY
;
A
#
# COMPACT_ATOMS: atom_id res chain seq x y z
N MET A 1 22.49 28.84 -70.75
CA MET A 1 22.15 27.63 -69.97
C MET A 1 22.83 27.73 -68.61
N ILE A 2 22.12 28.13 -67.57
CA ILE A 2 22.65 28.20 -66.19
C ILE A 2 21.69 27.40 -65.31
N LYS A 3 22.16 26.27 -64.78
CA LYS A 3 21.40 25.33 -63.94
C LYS A 3 21.32 25.89 -62.52
N TRP A 4 20.10 25.99 -62.00
CA TRP A 4 19.85 26.26 -60.58
C TRP A 4 19.72 24.92 -59.86
N THR A 5 20.64 24.64 -58.94
CA THR A 5 20.59 23.45 -58.08
C THR A 5 19.87 23.82 -56.80
N LEU A 6 18.68 23.27 -56.59
CA LEU A 6 17.87 23.45 -55.38
C LEU A 6 18.41 22.51 -54.28
N CYS A 7 18.94 23.04 -53.19
CA CYS A 7 19.29 22.25 -52.00
C CYS A 7 18.07 22.16 -51.06
N LEU A 8 17.43 21.00 -50.99
CA LEU A 8 16.47 20.68 -49.93
C LEU A 8 17.23 20.35 -48.65
N ALA A 9 17.12 21.20 -47.62
CA ALA A 9 17.59 20.89 -46.28
C ALA A 9 16.48 20.12 -45.52
N THR A 10 16.66 18.81 -45.35
CA THR A 10 15.83 17.99 -44.46
C THR A 10 16.26 18.21 -43.02
N ILE A 11 15.43 18.91 -42.24
CA ILE A 11 15.61 19.05 -40.79
C ILE A 11 15.14 17.73 -40.15
N LEU A 12 16.09 16.89 -39.74
CA LEU A 12 15.81 15.76 -38.86
C LEU A 12 15.64 16.29 -37.42
N CYS A 13 14.40 16.42 -36.97
CA CYS A 13 14.09 16.59 -35.55
C CYS A 13 14.36 15.26 -34.82
N PHE A 14 15.55 15.10 -34.26
CA PHE A 14 15.79 14.08 -33.23
C PHE A 14 15.06 14.49 -31.95
N GLY A 15 13.86 13.95 -31.76
CA GLY A 15 13.15 14.04 -30.49
C GLY A 15 13.96 13.29 -29.43
N ILE A 16 14.60 14.03 -28.53
CA ILE A 16 15.21 13.46 -27.32
C ILE A 16 14.04 13.05 -26.42
N ALA A 17 13.66 11.78 -26.47
CA ALA A 17 12.78 11.19 -25.46
C ALA A 17 13.54 11.17 -24.14
N ALA A 18 13.29 12.15 -23.28
CA ALA A 18 13.76 12.15 -21.91
C ALA A 18 13.21 10.90 -21.20
N HIS A 19 14.03 9.86 -21.09
CA HIS A 19 13.78 8.78 -20.16
C HIS A 19 13.97 9.34 -18.75
N SER A 20 12.88 9.86 -18.18
CA SER A 20 12.82 10.07 -16.73
C SER A 20 13.08 8.72 -16.08
N SER A 21 14.23 8.56 -15.44
CA SER A 21 14.47 7.40 -14.57
C SER A 21 13.32 7.36 -13.57
N ALA A 22 12.53 6.28 -13.59
CA ALA A 22 11.40 6.16 -12.68
C ALA A 22 11.95 6.21 -11.25
N LYS A 23 11.50 7.18 -10.45
CA LYS A 23 11.89 7.29 -9.04
C LYS A 23 11.63 5.93 -8.37
N GLU A 24 12.69 5.27 -7.91
CA GLU A 24 12.57 4.09 -7.07
C GLU A 24 12.29 4.56 -5.64
N LEU A 25 11.20 4.07 -5.04
CA LEU A 25 10.85 4.40 -3.66
C LEU A 25 11.74 3.61 -2.70
N THR A 26 12.15 4.25 -1.61
CA THR A 26 12.76 3.62 -0.44
C THR A 26 11.73 3.41 0.67
N LEU A 27 12.08 2.69 1.73
CA LEU A 27 11.20 2.59 2.90
C LEU A 27 11.02 3.93 3.60
N ASP A 28 12.02 4.81 3.58
CA ASP A 28 11.92 6.12 4.22
C ASP A 28 11.00 7.07 3.42
N ASP A 29 10.93 6.92 2.09
CA ASP A 29 9.96 7.64 1.25
C ASP A 29 8.51 7.31 1.64
N ILE A 30 8.22 6.06 2.03
CA ILE A 30 6.86 5.59 2.33
C ILE A 30 6.54 5.54 3.84
N PHE A 31 7.53 5.74 4.70
CA PHE A 31 7.33 5.87 6.15
C PHE A 31 7.86 7.21 6.73
N PRO A 32 7.57 8.37 6.11
CA PRO A 32 7.98 9.64 6.67
C PRO A 32 7.22 9.97 7.96
N THR A 33 7.86 10.72 8.85
CA THR A 33 7.27 11.17 10.13
C THR A 33 6.86 12.65 10.11
N ASP A 34 7.18 13.37 9.04
CA ASP A 34 7.05 14.82 8.89
C ASP A 34 6.06 15.26 7.79
N ARG A 35 5.54 14.31 7.00
CA ARG A 35 4.57 14.56 5.94
C ARG A 35 3.57 13.40 5.79
N VAL A 36 2.49 13.69 5.08
CA VAL A 36 1.48 12.70 4.68
C VAL A 36 1.80 12.22 3.26
N ILE A 37 1.90 10.91 3.04
CA ILE A 37 2.06 10.35 1.68
C ILE A 37 0.72 10.35 0.95
N ASP A 38 0.75 10.56 -0.37
CA ASP A 38 -0.43 10.47 -1.23
C ASP A 38 -0.55 9.06 -1.81
N VAL A 39 -1.67 8.39 -1.53
CA VAL A 39 -1.95 7.03 -2.02
C VAL A 39 -3.20 7.06 -2.90
N GLN A 40 -3.01 6.90 -4.20
CA GLN A 40 -4.08 6.86 -5.19
C GLN A 40 -4.31 5.42 -5.63
N ILE A 41 -5.52 4.91 -5.52
CA ILE A 41 -5.87 3.53 -5.89
C ILE A 41 -6.91 3.59 -7.01
N THR A 42 -6.67 2.83 -8.08
CA THR A 42 -7.66 2.61 -9.15
C THR A 42 -8.04 1.14 -9.17
N VAL A 43 -9.32 0.85 -9.14
CA VAL A 43 -9.89 -0.51 -9.09
C VAL A 43 -11.23 -0.51 -9.83
N SER A 44 -11.61 -1.63 -10.43
CA SER A 44 -12.93 -1.71 -11.08
C SER A 44 -14.05 -1.47 -10.05
N GLN A 45 -15.11 -0.76 -10.45
CA GLN A 45 -16.21 -0.46 -9.52
C GLN A 45 -16.82 -1.74 -8.92
N ARG A 46 -16.98 -2.79 -9.74
CA ARG A 46 -17.45 -4.11 -9.31
C ARG A 46 -16.57 -4.72 -8.22
N ASP A 47 -15.26 -4.66 -8.41
CA ASP A 47 -14.31 -5.22 -7.44
C ASP A 47 -14.25 -4.38 -6.16
N TRP A 48 -14.35 -3.05 -6.28
CA TRP A 48 -14.45 -2.15 -5.14
C TRP A 48 -15.69 -2.44 -4.29
N ASP A 49 -16.85 -2.56 -4.93
CA ASP A 49 -18.09 -2.94 -4.25
C ASP A 49 -17.96 -4.32 -3.61
N THR A 50 -17.37 -5.29 -4.32
CA THR A 50 -17.14 -6.63 -3.78
C THR A 50 -16.35 -6.58 -2.47
N ILE A 51 -15.17 -5.93 -2.46
CA ILE A 51 -14.32 -5.95 -1.27
C ILE A 51 -14.86 -5.09 -0.13
N ARG A 52 -15.54 -3.97 -0.41
CA ARG A 52 -16.00 -3.06 0.65
C ARG A 52 -17.17 -3.65 1.45
N TYR A 53 -18.00 -4.49 0.84
CA TYR A 53 -19.13 -5.17 1.48
C TYR A 53 -18.78 -6.53 2.11
N GLN A 54 -17.60 -7.10 1.82
CA GLN A 54 -17.11 -8.27 2.58
C GLN A 54 -17.03 -7.95 4.08
N SER A 55 -17.53 -8.84 4.92
CA SER A 55 -17.51 -8.64 6.36
C SER A 55 -17.18 -9.93 7.10
N ARG A 56 -16.75 -9.78 8.35
CA ARG A 56 -16.60 -10.87 9.31
C ARG A 56 -17.66 -10.72 10.38
N ASP A 57 -18.45 -11.76 10.55
CA ASP A 57 -19.48 -11.86 11.59
C ASP A 57 -18.87 -12.08 12.99
N PHE A 58 -19.51 -11.51 14.02
CA PHE A 58 -19.05 -11.56 15.41
C PHE A 58 -19.13 -12.97 16.00
N ALA A 59 -20.27 -13.65 15.83
CA ALA A 59 -20.49 -14.99 16.37
C ALA A 59 -19.50 -16.00 15.76
N THR A 60 -19.23 -15.87 14.47
CA THR A 60 -18.22 -16.67 13.78
C THR A 60 -16.80 -16.31 14.26
N ALA A 61 -16.48 -15.01 14.39
CA ALA A 61 -15.13 -14.55 14.74
C ALA A 61 -14.67 -14.91 16.16
N LEU A 62 -15.60 -14.97 17.10
CA LEU A 62 -15.34 -15.18 18.53
C LEU A 62 -15.96 -16.47 19.08
N GLY A 63 -16.61 -17.27 18.24
CA GLY A 63 -17.20 -18.55 18.61
C GLY A 63 -16.17 -19.63 18.94
N ALA A 64 -16.59 -20.64 19.70
CA ALA A 64 -15.73 -21.73 20.20
C ALA A 64 -15.05 -22.56 19.09
N SER A 65 -15.60 -22.57 17.88
CA SER A 65 -15.06 -23.32 16.73
C SER A 65 -13.63 -22.95 16.36
N ARG A 66 -13.17 -21.74 16.71
CA ARG A 66 -11.78 -21.26 16.52
C ARG A 66 -10.72 -22.11 17.25
N GLN A 67 -11.11 -22.87 18.27
CA GLN A 67 -10.21 -23.75 19.01
C GLN A 67 -9.81 -24.98 18.17
N PHE A 68 -10.68 -25.39 17.25
CA PHE A 68 -10.54 -26.67 16.54
C PHE A 68 -10.11 -26.50 15.09
N LYS A 69 -10.34 -25.33 14.48
CA LYS A 69 -9.89 -25.04 13.12
C LYS A 69 -9.64 -23.55 12.88
N PRO A 70 -8.73 -23.20 11.95
CA PRO A 70 -8.62 -21.84 11.45
C PRO A 70 -9.96 -21.37 10.87
N MET A 71 -10.33 -20.13 11.15
CA MET A 71 -11.52 -19.53 10.57
C MET A 71 -11.26 -19.13 9.13
N GLU A 72 -12.29 -19.26 8.28
CA GLU A 72 -12.22 -18.74 6.93
C GLU A 72 -12.03 -17.22 6.94
N ASN A 73 -11.24 -16.75 5.97
CA ASN A 73 -11.00 -15.34 5.78
C ASN A 73 -11.97 -14.81 4.72
N PRO A 74 -12.98 -14.00 5.09
CA PRO A 74 -14.02 -13.56 4.15
C PRO A 74 -13.52 -12.51 3.15
N TYR A 75 -12.28 -12.07 3.30
CA TYR A 75 -11.71 -10.99 2.51
C TYR A 75 -10.85 -11.55 1.38
N THR A 76 -11.17 -11.20 0.14
CA THR A 76 -10.45 -11.63 -1.05
C THR A 76 -9.58 -10.52 -1.63
N TYR A 77 -8.57 -10.89 -2.42
CA TYR A 77 -7.84 -9.92 -3.23
C TYR A 77 -8.53 -9.73 -4.58
N VAL A 78 -8.57 -8.48 -5.04
CA VAL A 78 -8.95 -8.07 -6.39
C VAL A 78 -7.78 -7.33 -7.04
N GLU A 79 -7.74 -7.27 -8.37
CA GLU A 79 -6.71 -6.52 -9.09
C GLU A 79 -6.97 -5.02 -9.03
N ALA A 80 -5.91 -4.23 -8.85
CA ALA A 80 -5.94 -2.78 -8.82
C ALA A 80 -4.61 -2.21 -9.31
N SER A 81 -4.55 -0.91 -9.53
CA SER A 81 -3.31 -0.14 -9.55
C SER A 81 -3.23 0.76 -8.33
N VAL A 82 -2.01 1.07 -7.90
CA VAL A 82 -1.76 2.06 -6.85
C VAL A 82 -0.65 3.02 -7.29
N SER A 83 -0.78 4.30 -6.96
CA SER A 83 0.31 5.27 -7.00
C SER A 83 0.63 5.71 -5.57
N ILE A 84 1.92 5.82 -5.25
CA ILE A 84 2.42 6.35 -3.98
C ILE A 84 3.31 7.54 -4.32
N ASP A 85 2.88 8.74 -3.94
CA ASP A 85 3.55 10.00 -4.30
C ASP A 85 3.93 10.09 -5.79
N GLY A 86 3.04 9.63 -6.67
CA GLY A 86 3.23 9.63 -8.12
C GLY A 86 3.90 8.37 -8.70
N VAL A 87 4.54 7.52 -7.89
CA VAL A 87 5.18 6.28 -8.36
C VAL A 87 4.13 5.18 -8.50
N VAL A 88 3.93 4.69 -9.72
CA VAL A 88 2.83 3.78 -10.09
C VAL A 88 3.24 2.31 -10.02
N PHE A 89 2.41 1.51 -9.35
CA PHE A 89 2.40 0.05 -9.37
C PHE A 89 1.13 -0.43 -10.09
N PRO A 90 1.23 -0.87 -11.36
CA PRO A 90 0.06 -1.03 -12.23
C PRO A 90 -0.77 -2.29 -11.96
N LYS A 91 -0.19 -3.33 -11.35
CA LYS A 91 -0.82 -4.65 -11.15
C LYS A 91 -0.63 -5.17 -9.73
N VAL A 92 -1.37 -4.56 -8.81
CA VAL A 92 -1.35 -4.89 -7.38
C VAL A 92 -2.61 -5.63 -6.97
N GLY A 93 -2.56 -6.25 -5.80
CA GLY A 93 -3.72 -6.88 -5.18
C GLY A 93 -4.28 -5.95 -4.12
N LEU A 94 -5.55 -5.56 -4.23
CA LEU A 94 -6.25 -4.81 -3.22
C LEU A 94 -7.18 -5.72 -2.42
N ARG A 95 -7.24 -5.54 -1.10
CA ARG A 95 -8.14 -6.31 -0.24
C ARG A 95 -8.58 -5.50 0.97
N LYS A 96 -9.84 -5.67 1.39
CA LYS A 96 -10.30 -5.18 2.69
C LYS A 96 -9.59 -5.89 3.84
N LYS A 97 -9.11 -5.09 4.79
CA LYS A 97 -8.68 -5.54 6.11
C LYS A 97 -9.76 -5.18 7.10
N GLY A 98 -10.16 -6.13 7.93
CA GLY A 98 -11.14 -5.86 8.97
C GLY A 98 -11.16 -6.95 10.03
N PHE A 99 -11.27 -6.50 11.26
CA PHE A 99 -11.84 -7.26 12.37
C PHE A 99 -12.89 -6.38 13.04
N ILE A 100 -13.77 -6.96 13.86
CA ILE A 100 -15.00 -6.36 14.40
C ILE A 100 -14.99 -4.82 14.49
N GLY A 101 -14.11 -4.22 15.30
CA GLY A 101 -14.08 -2.77 15.53
C GLY A 101 -13.61 -1.88 14.37
N SER A 102 -12.96 -2.44 13.35
CA SER A 102 -12.39 -1.70 12.20
C SER A 102 -13.19 -1.84 10.91
N GLN A 103 -14.26 -2.64 10.89
CA GLN A 103 -15.05 -2.87 9.68
C GLN A 103 -15.82 -1.62 9.27
N SER A 104 -15.78 -1.29 7.98
CA SER A 104 -16.51 -0.17 7.38
C SER A 104 -16.74 -0.44 5.90
N HIS A 105 -17.89 -0.01 5.36
CA HIS A 105 -18.22 -0.09 3.93
C HIS A 105 -17.83 1.18 3.17
N THR A 106 -17.76 2.31 3.86
CA THR A 106 -17.42 3.63 3.29
C THR A 106 -15.94 3.95 3.44
N ARG A 107 -15.31 3.48 4.52
CA ARG A 107 -13.91 3.74 4.83
C ARG A 107 -13.21 2.47 5.34
N PRO A 108 -13.12 1.40 4.52
CA PRO A 108 -12.49 0.15 4.93
C PRO A 108 -11.00 0.36 5.22
N SER A 109 -10.42 -0.42 6.15
CA SER A 109 -8.96 -0.57 6.15
C SER A 109 -8.57 -1.40 4.93
N LEU A 110 -7.41 -1.11 4.33
CA LEU A 110 -6.98 -1.72 3.09
C LEU A 110 -5.60 -2.38 3.24
N LYS A 111 -5.41 -3.48 2.52
CA LYS A 111 -4.12 -4.10 2.27
C LYS A 111 -3.86 -4.03 0.78
N VAL A 112 -2.72 -3.45 0.42
CA VAL A 112 -2.22 -3.48 -0.96
C VAL A 112 -1.07 -4.48 -1.02
N LYS A 113 -1.10 -5.41 -1.97
CA LYS A 113 -0.05 -6.39 -2.23
C LYS A 113 0.62 -6.00 -3.55
N LEU A 114 1.78 -5.34 -3.45
CA LEU A 114 2.54 -4.85 -4.60
C LEU A 114 2.97 -5.98 -5.54
N ASN A 115 3.27 -7.15 -4.96
CA ASN A 115 3.70 -8.32 -5.69
C ASN A 115 2.58 -9.32 -6.04
N HIS A 116 1.37 -8.80 -6.30
CA HIS A 116 0.22 -9.64 -6.58
C HIS A 116 0.40 -10.40 -7.90
N ILE A 117 0.71 -9.68 -8.98
CA ILE A 117 1.02 -10.27 -10.29
C ILE A 117 2.53 -10.41 -10.47
N ASP A 118 3.27 -9.29 -10.55
CA ASP A 118 4.73 -9.30 -10.64
C ASP A 118 5.36 -9.67 -9.29
N LYS A 119 6.04 -10.82 -9.21
CA LYS A 119 6.63 -11.30 -7.95
C LYS A 119 7.86 -10.52 -7.51
N LYS A 120 8.48 -9.74 -8.40
CA LYS A 120 9.64 -8.89 -8.11
C LYS A 120 9.25 -7.51 -7.57
N SER A 121 8.03 -7.05 -7.87
CA SER A 121 7.50 -5.76 -7.39
C SER A 121 7.53 -5.61 -5.87
N GLY A 122 8.02 -4.48 -5.39
CA GLY A 122 8.14 -4.16 -3.98
C GLY A 122 8.98 -2.90 -3.76
N ILE A 123 9.12 -2.50 -2.49
CA ILE A 123 9.88 -1.32 -2.04
C ILE A 123 10.88 -1.82 -1.00
N GLU A 124 12.16 -1.96 -1.37
CA GLU A 124 13.23 -2.55 -0.55
C GLU A 124 12.82 -3.89 0.11
N GLY A 125 12.12 -4.74 -0.66
CA GLY A 125 11.62 -6.04 -0.20
C GLY A 125 10.29 -5.99 0.57
N LEU A 126 9.74 -4.82 0.86
CA LEU A 126 8.36 -4.67 1.33
C LEU A 126 7.40 -4.86 0.16
N THR A 127 6.48 -5.82 0.32
CA THR A 127 5.53 -6.19 -0.72
C THR A 127 4.08 -5.84 -0.36
N ASN A 128 3.85 -5.34 0.86
CA ASN A 128 2.51 -5.10 1.38
C ASN A 128 2.38 -3.79 2.14
N LEU A 129 1.50 -2.92 1.64
CA LEU A 129 1.05 -1.75 2.37
C LEU A 129 -0.11 -2.12 3.30
N THR A 130 -0.08 -1.60 4.54
CA THR A 130 -1.22 -1.65 5.46
C THR A 130 -1.76 -0.25 5.63
N LEU A 131 -3.02 -0.03 5.27
CA LEU A 131 -3.69 1.25 5.43
C LEU A 131 -4.81 1.03 6.45
N ASN A 132 -4.57 1.40 7.71
CA ASN A 132 -5.55 1.29 8.78
C ASN A 132 -6.45 2.52 8.80
N ASN A 133 -7.76 2.31 8.80
CA ASN A 133 -8.77 3.38 8.77
C ASN A 133 -8.94 4.12 10.11
N ASN A 134 -8.24 3.70 11.17
CA ASN A 134 -8.31 4.35 12.48
C ASN A 134 -9.75 4.50 13.02
N LYS A 135 -10.68 3.61 12.67
CA LYS A 135 -12.11 3.74 13.03
C LYS A 135 -12.36 3.88 14.54
N GLN A 136 -11.51 3.28 15.37
CA GLN A 136 -11.62 3.31 16.84
C GLN A 136 -10.69 4.32 17.50
N ASP A 137 -9.88 5.06 16.73
CA ASP A 137 -8.91 6.03 17.23
C ASP A 137 -9.29 7.40 16.68
N THR A 138 -10.11 8.14 17.42
CA THR A 138 -10.61 9.47 17.02
C THR A 138 -9.48 10.47 16.81
N SER A 139 -8.37 10.30 17.54
CA SER A 139 -7.20 11.17 17.45
C SER A 139 -6.34 10.91 16.21
N LEU A 140 -6.46 9.72 15.60
CA LEU A 140 -5.59 9.19 14.55
C LEU A 140 -4.09 9.08 14.94
N VAL A 141 -3.70 9.34 16.19
CA VAL A 141 -2.29 9.37 16.62
C VAL A 141 -1.83 8.13 17.38
N SER A 142 -2.75 7.30 17.89
CA SER A 142 -2.40 6.24 18.85
C SER A 142 -1.41 5.23 18.27
N GLN A 143 -1.63 4.80 17.02
CA GLN A 143 -0.72 3.87 16.34
C GLN A 143 0.61 4.53 15.96
N PHE A 144 0.56 5.78 15.46
CA PHE A 144 1.76 6.51 15.05
C PHE A 144 2.69 6.74 16.24
N MET A 145 2.16 7.30 17.32
CA MET A 145 2.89 7.58 18.55
C MET A 145 3.32 6.30 19.27
N GLY A 146 2.43 5.30 19.37
CA GLY A 146 2.73 4.05 20.06
C GLY A 146 3.91 3.33 19.41
N TYR A 147 3.89 3.14 18.09
CA TYR A 147 5.00 2.50 17.39
C TYR A 147 6.28 3.34 17.38
N ALA A 148 6.16 4.67 17.30
CA ALA A 148 7.32 5.56 17.43
C ALA A 148 8.00 5.42 18.80
N LEU A 149 7.22 5.40 19.89
CA LEU A 149 7.72 5.24 21.25
C LEU A 149 8.47 3.91 21.43
N PHE A 150 7.89 2.79 20.99
CA PHE A 150 8.56 1.49 21.10
C PHE A 150 9.90 1.48 20.36
N ASN A 151 9.94 2.00 19.12
CA ASN A 151 11.18 2.09 18.38
C ASN A 151 12.21 3.01 19.07
N ALA A 152 11.78 4.13 19.65
CA ALA A 152 12.66 5.08 20.34
C ALA A 152 13.33 4.49 21.59
N ILE A 153 12.66 3.55 22.29
CA ILE A 153 13.23 2.84 23.45
C ILE A 153 13.96 1.54 23.06
N GLY A 154 14.20 1.31 21.77
CA GLY A 154 14.90 0.12 21.27
C GLY A 154 14.07 -1.16 21.26
N SER A 155 12.75 -1.09 21.46
CA SER A 155 11.85 -2.22 21.32
C SER A 155 11.36 -2.32 19.87
N PRO A 156 11.67 -3.40 19.13
CA PRO A 156 11.25 -3.52 17.74
C PRO A 156 9.76 -3.34 17.51
N ALA A 157 9.39 -2.37 16.68
CA ALA A 157 8.01 -2.11 16.30
C ALA A 157 7.89 -1.76 14.81
N PRO A 158 6.71 -1.96 14.19
CA PRO A 158 6.43 -1.46 12.84
C PRO A 158 6.77 0.02 12.68
N ARG A 159 7.28 0.42 11.50
CA ARG A 159 7.20 1.84 11.10
C ARG A 159 5.73 2.24 10.91
N CYS A 160 5.43 3.51 11.14
CA CYS A 160 4.10 4.08 10.91
C CYS A 160 4.22 5.47 10.32
N ALA A 161 3.45 5.73 9.26
CA ALA A 161 3.30 7.06 8.65
C ALA A 161 1.82 7.36 8.40
N TYR A 162 1.52 8.58 7.97
CA TYR A 162 0.19 8.95 7.54
C TYR A 162 0.07 8.88 6.02
N ALA A 163 -1.04 8.32 5.55
CA ALA A 163 -1.37 8.25 4.13
C ALA A 163 -2.74 8.88 3.88
N LYS A 164 -2.83 9.81 2.93
CA LYS A 164 -4.11 10.25 2.37
C LYS A 164 -4.50 9.24 1.30
N VAL A 165 -5.63 8.55 1.50
CA VAL A 165 -6.05 7.46 0.61
C VAL A 165 -7.20 7.93 -0.26
N THR A 166 -7.04 7.81 -1.57
CA THR A 166 -8.07 8.10 -2.57
C THR A 166 -8.33 6.85 -3.39
N VAL A 167 -9.58 6.45 -3.58
CA VAL A 167 -9.97 5.29 -4.39
C VAL A 167 -10.90 5.76 -5.50
N ASN A 168 -10.55 5.51 -6.76
CA ASN A 168 -11.35 5.92 -7.92
C ASN A 168 -11.74 7.42 -7.91
N GLY A 169 -10.84 8.28 -7.41
CA GLY A 169 -11.07 9.72 -7.28
C GLY A 169 -11.81 10.15 -6.01
N GLU A 170 -12.36 9.22 -5.22
CA GLU A 170 -13.00 9.50 -3.93
C GLU A 170 -11.97 9.50 -2.79
N ASN A 171 -11.81 10.64 -2.11
CA ASN A 171 -10.93 10.76 -0.96
C ASN A 171 -11.56 10.10 0.28
N LEU A 172 -10.92 9.03 0.78
CA LEU A 172 -11.35 8.28 1.97
C LEU A 172 -10.74 8.82 3.28
N GLY A 173 -9.92 9.88 3.20
CA GLY A 173 -9.29 10.56 4.33
C GLY A 173 -7.91 10.04 4.70
N ILE A 174 -7.47 10.36 5.93
CA ILE A 174 -6.13 10.04 6.45
C ILE A 174 -6.13 8.67 7.14
N TYR A 175 -5.20 7.81 6.75
CA TYR A 175 -5.00 6.47 7.29
C TYR A 175 -3.65 6.38 8.01
N SER A 176 -3.54 5.48 8.98
CA SER A 176 -2.22 5.05 9.46
C SER A 176 -1.66 4.01 8.51
N HIS A 177 -0.59 4.37 7.79
CA HIS A 177 0.19 3.43 7.01
C HIS A 177 1.18 2.69 7.92
N VAL A 178 0.88 1.44 8.24
CA VAL A 178 1.69 0.62 9.17
C VAL A 178 2.51 -0.42 8.41
N GLU A 179 3.80 -0.52 8.73
CA GLU A 179 4.68 -1.55 8.19
C GLU A 179 4.11 -2.94 8.47
N THR A 180 3.90 -3.75 7.42
CA THR A 180 3.45 -5.12 7.63
C THR A 180 4.60 -5.92 8.25
N VAL A 181 4.36 -6.56 9.41
CA VAL A 181 5.33 -7.44 10.07
C VAL A 181 5.68 -8.62 9.16
N ARG A 182 6.82 -8.50 8.47
CA ARG A 182 7.37 -9.47 7.50
C ARG A 182 8.89 -9.36 7.46
N LYS A 183 9.51 -10.08 6.53
CA LYS A 183 10.96 -10.14 6.35
C LYS A 183 11.67 -8.78 6.43
N PRO A 184 11.21 -7.66 5.83
CA PRO A 184 11.88 -6.37 5.98
C PRO A 184 11.98 -5.90 7.43
N LEU A 185 10.86 -5.90 8.16
CA LEU A 185 10.83 -5.59 9.59
C LEU A 185 11.74 -6.53 10.37
N LEU A 186 11.64 -7.85 10.15
CA LEU A 186 12.44 -8.82 10.90
C LEU A 186 13.95 -8.63 10.67
N LYS A 187 14.36 -8.38 9.42
CA LYS A 187 15.76 -8.06 9.10
C LYS A 187 16.23 -6.81 9.84
N ARG A 188 15.43 -5.74 9.82
CA ARG A 188 15.73 -4.47 10.51
C ARG A 188 15.83 -4.66 12.03
N ALA A 189 14.86 -5.37 12.61
CA ALA A 189 14.71 -5.53 14.05
C ALA A 189 15.69 -6.54 14.67
N PHE A 190 15.89 -7.67 14.02
CA PHE A 190 16.55 -8.84 14.60
C PHE A 190 17.80 -9.29 13.83
N ARG A 191 18.17 -8.57 12.75
CA ARG A 191 19.24 -8.96 11.81
C ARG A 191 19.03 -10.36 11.20
N ASN A 192 17.80 -10.88 11.28
CA ASN A 192 17.41 -12.20 10.83
C ASN A 192 15.93 -12.18 10.41
N SER A 193 15.59 -12.89 9.34
CA SER A 193 14.20 -13.05 8.86
C SER A 193 13.76 -14.51 8.76
N LYS A 194 14.46 -15.42 9.43
CA LYS A 194 14.15 -16.84 9.55
C LYS A 194 13.54 -17.11 10.93
N GLY A 195 12.83 -18.23 11.05
CA GLY A 195 12.16 -18.64 12.28
C GLY A 195 10.66 -18.38 12.24
N ALA A 196 10.00 -18.72 13.34
CA ALA A 196 8.57 -18.54 13.50
C ALA A 196 8.25 -17.11 13.98
N LEU A 197 7.20 -16.53 13.40
CA LEU A 197 6.59 -15.29 13.83
C LEU A 197 5.11 -15.60 14.06
N TYR A 198 4.62 -15.31 15.26
CA TYR A 198 3.25 -15.57 15.69
C TYR A 198 2.45 -14.26 15.78
#